data_AF-A0A9P3JTX9-F1
#
_entry.id   AF-A0A9P3JTX9-F1
#
_cell.length_a   1.000
_cell.length_b   1.000
_cell.length_c   1.000
_cell.angle_alpha   90.00
_cell.angle_beta   90.00
_cell.angle_gamma   90.00
#
_symmetry.space_group_name_H-M   'P 1'
#
loop_
_entity.id
_entity.type
_entity.pdbx_description
1 polymer ?
#
loop_
_entity_poly.entity_id
_entity_poly.type
_entity_poly.pdbx_seq_one_letter_code
_entity_poly.pdbx_strand_id
1 'polypeptide(L)'
;MATKAVLDILQGMLVSFGTSMATATREEQRSWWREDAAWRADDLDWRGEEKAVYEAESDCRQRLRKWHQEDIDQMNLENSRVLWLRFLEKNRRDVEEKTEQLKAISSISALFGLCATVTLTQLSLDKEGEPSAPTGLIALYALTTALVEGLMVVSMVTCALLLGIILKIGKTFVSEREEQDFMAACLRFCALYQRGDRPPQPRKSFEAFWAARCEGSWQLAFQCCCLGVTAFLISMIAVGWIVFIPHEITQVSFGIAVALAVCLWSYVQWAWGAYWRSSRQASENGGVQYSRSASLSSRALFLASSRRSLPAASAQPPGGFAGLPFDWHTAPHHLPI
;
A
#
# COMPACT_ATOMS: atom_id res chain seq x y z
N MET A 1 -23.68 107.33 65.29
CA MET A 1 -24.64 106.48 64.54
C MET A 1 -24.10 105.99 63.20
N ALA A 2 -23.25 106.73 62.49
CA ALA A 2 -22.70 106.31 61.19
C ALA A 2 -21.82 105.04 61.21
N THR A 3 -21.11 104.77 62.32
CA THR A 3 -20.20 103.62 62.44
C THR A 3 -20.90 102.26 62.58
N LYS A 4 -22.12 102.22 63.12
CA LYS A 4 -22.89 100.97 63.30
C LYS A 4 -23.50 100.48 61.98
N ALA A 5 -24.02 101.42 61.18
CA ALA A 5 -24.55 101.14 59.84
C ALA A 5 -23.47 100.62 58.88
N VAL A 6 -22.25 101.16 58.96
CA VAL A 6 -21.11 100.67 58.16
C VAL A 6 -20.71 99.24 58.57
N LEU A 7 -20.76 98.93 59.87
CA LEU A 7 -20.45 97.59 60.37
C LEU A 7 -21.49 96.55 59.92
N ASP A 8 -22.77 96.89 59.97
CA ASP A 8 -23.87 96.01 59.54
C ASP A 8 -23.84 95.76 58.01
N ILE A 9 -23.48 96.78 57.22
CA ILE A 9 -23.28 96.65 55.77
C ILE A 9 -22.07 95.74 55.46
N LEU A 10 -20.95 95.92 56.17
CA LEU A 10 -19.76 95.08 56.01
C LEU A 10 -20.03 93.62 56.43
N GLN A 11 -20.78 93.41 57.51
CA GLN A 11 -21.19 92.08 57.96
C GLN A 11 -22.14 91.41 56.95
N GLY A 12 -23.09 92.17 56.38
CA GLY A 12 -23.97 91.69 55.32
C GLY A 12 -23.22 91.33 54.04
N MET A 13 -22.22 92.12 53.64
CA MET A 13 -21.34 91.81 52.50
C MET A 13 -20.46 90.59 52.74
N LEU A 14 -19.93 90.41 53.95
CA LEU A 14 -19.14 89.23 54.31
C LEU A 14 -19.99 87.96 54.36
N VAL A 15 -21.23 88.05 54.85
CA VAL A 15 -22.18 86.93 54.84
C VAL A 15 -22.61 86.60 53.41
N SER A 16 -22.94 87.59 52.58
CA SER A 16 -23.33 87.35 51.18
C SER A 16 -22.18 86.77 50.35
N PHE A 17 -20.95 87.26 50.57
CA PHE A 17 -19.73 86.70 49.99
C PHE A 17 -19.46 85.27 50.50
N GLY A 18 -19.64 85.01 51.79
CA GLY A 18 -19.54 83.68 52.38
C GLY A 18 -20.57 82.70 51.84
N THR A 19 -21.82 83.14 51.62
CA THR A 19 -22.86 82.32 50.98
C THR A 19 -22.59 82.09 49.50
N SER A 20 -22.06 83.08 48.78
CA SER A 20 -21.69 82.97 47.37
C SER A 20 -20.53 82.00 47.15
N MET A 21 -19.49 82.10 47.99
CA MET A 21 -18.38 81.15 48.05
C MET A 21 -18.86 79.74 48.43
N ALA A 22 -19.79 79.63 49.37
CA ALA A 22 -20.38 78.35 49.76
C ALA A 22 -21.26 77.73 48.65
N THR A 23 -21.93 78.55 47.83
CA THR A 23 -22.68 78.05 46.65
C THR A 23 -21.73 77.66 45.53
N ALA A 24 -20.69 78.45 45.25
CA ALA A 24 -19.68 78.14 44.24
C ALA A 24 -18.94 76.83 44.57
N THR A 25 -18.50 76.66 45.82
CA THR A 25 -17.87 75.41 46.28
C THR A 25 -18.82 74.21 46.22
N ARG A 26 -20.12 74.39 46.48
CA ARG A 26 -21.11 73.31 46.32
C ARG A 26 -21.39 72.95 44.87
N GLU A 27 -21.39 73.93 43.96
CA GLU A 27 -21.58 73.71 42.53
C GLU A 27 -20.37 73.00 41.93
N GLU A 28 -19.17 73.40 42.33
CA GLU A 28 -17.92 72.71 42.02
C GLU A 28 -17.96 71.28 42.59
N GLN A 29 -18.32 71.09 43.85
CA GLN A 29 -18.45 69.74 44.41
C GLN A 29 -19.45 68.86 43.62
N ARG A 30 -20.55 69.43 43.11
CA ARG A 30 -21.50 68.73 42.23
C ARG A 30 -20.95 68.47 40.82
N SER A 31 -20.07 69.32 40.29
CA SER A 31 -19.42 69.05 38.99
C SER A 31 -18.43 67.90 39.14
N TRP A 32 -17.60 67.94 40.19
CA TRP A 32 -16.68 66.86 40.55
C TRP A 32 -17.40 65.52 40.71
N TRP A 33 -18.55 65.48 41.37
CA TRP A 33 -19.31 64.24 41.55
C TRP A 33 -19.94 63.74 40.24
N ARG A 34 -20.32 64.65 39.33
CA ARG A 34 -20.84 64.28 38.00
C ARG A 34 -19.72 63.73 37.13
N GLU A 35 -18.55 64.34 37.17
CA GLU A 35 -17.34 63.85 36.50
C GLU A 35 -16.95 62.49 37.05
N ASP A 36 -16.83 62.33 38.38
CA ASP A 36 -16.52 61.03 38.99
C ASP A 36 -17.54 59.95 38.63
N ALA A 37 -18.83 60.29 38.59
CA ALA A 37 -19.87 59.37 38.13
C ALA A 37 -19.73 58.99 36.64
N ALA A 38 -19.38 59.94 35.79
CA ALA A 38 -19.13 59.70 34.36
C ALA A 38 -17.89 58.83 34.15
N TRP A 39 -16.77 59.14 34.82
CA TRP A 39 -15.54 58.35 34.77
C TRP A 39 -15.76 56.91 35.25
N ARG A 40 -16.59 56.72 36.29
CA ARG A 40 -16.96 55.37 36.74
C ARG A 40 -17.84 54.62 35.75
N ALA A 41 -18.74 55.32 35.05
CA ALA A 41 -19.53 54.71 33.99
C ALA A 41 -18.63 54.27 32.81
N ASP A 42 -17.73 55.15 32.36
CA ASP A 42 -16.78 54.87 31.29
C ASP A 42 -15.82 53.72 31.65
N ASP A 43 -15.33 53.66 32.91
CA ASP A 43 -14.47 52.54 33.37
C ASP A 43 -15.23 51.21 33.41
N LEU A 44 -16.51 51.23 33.79
CA LEU A 44 -17.35 50.02 33.75
C LEU A 44 -17.62 49.55 32.32
N ASP A 45 -17.89 50.48 31.40
CA ASP A 45 -18.09 50.18 29.99
C ASP A 45 -16.80 49.64 29.35
N TRP A 46 -15.66 50.28 29.62
CA TRP A 46 -14.33 49.82 29.17
C TRP A 46 -14.02 48.41 29.66
N ARG A 47 -14.29 48.08 30.94
CA ARG A 47 -14.12 46.71 31.46
C ARG A 47 -15.07 45.71 30.81
N GLY A 48 -16.28 46.15 30.46
CA GLY A 48 -17.25 45.35 29.71
C GLY A 48 -16.73 45.00 28.32
N GLU A 49 -16.21 45.98 27.60
CA GLU A 49 -15.57 45.79 26.29
C GLU A 49 -14.33 44.91 26.37
N GLU A 50 -13.44 45.14 27.36
CA GLU A 50 -12.24 44.34 27.56
C GLU A 50 -12.59 42.87 27.78
N LYS A 51 -13.61 42.59 28.60
CA LYS A 51 -14.12 41.24 28.83
C LYS A 51 -14.65 40.61 27.54
N ALA A 52 -15.43 41.37 26.75
CA ALA A 52 -15.95 40.89 25.47
C ALA A 52 -14.84 40.57 24.46
N VAL A 53 -13.78 41.37 24.42
CA VAL A 53 -12.59 41.12 23.58
C VAL A 53 -11.88 39.84 24.02
N TYR A 54 -11.65 39.65 25.34
CA TYR A 54 -11.03 38.42 25.84
C TYR A 54 -11.87 37.17 25.53
N GLU A 55 -13.19 37.25 25.69
CA GLU A 55 -14.10 36.15 25.36
C GLU A 55 -14.02 35.81 23.87
N ALA A 56 -14.11 36.82 22.99
CA ALA A 56 -13.99 36.65 21.54
C ALA A 56 -12.62 36.08 21.11
N GLU A 57 -11.54 36.52 21.75
CA GLU A 57 -10.20 36.01 21.50
C GLU A 57 -10.07 34.55 21.94
N SER A 58 -10.63 34.20 23.11
CA SER A 58 -10.65 32.83 23.62
C SER A 58 -11.44 31.89 22.69
N ASP A 59 -12.57 32.35 22.16
CA ASP A 59 -13.39 31.63 21.19
C ASP A 59 -12.67 31.46 19.85
N CYS A 60 -11.94 32.48 19.40
CA CYS A 60 -11.08 32.39 18.23
C CYS A 60 -10.00 31.32 18.42
N ARG A 61 -9.29 31.34 19.55
CA ARG A 61 -8.27 30.34 19.90
C ARG A 61 -8.84 28.92 20.01
N GLN A 62 -10.08 28.76 20.49
CA GLN A 62 -10.75 27.46 20.54
C GLN A 62 -11.13 26.96 19.14
N ARG A 63 -11.69 27.82 18.29
CA ARG A 63 -12.03 27.48 16.90
C ARG A 63 -10.81 27.11 16.09
N LEU A 64 -9.71 27.84 16.23
CA LEU A 64 -8.46 27.53 15.55
C LEU A 64 -7.90 26.17 15.96
N ARG A 65 -7.96 25.82 17.26
CA ARG A 65 -7.54 24.49 17.74
C ARG A 65 -8.41 23.37 17.18
N LYS A 66 -9.73 23.57 17.11
CA LYS A 66 -10.66 22.59 16.50
C LYS A 66 -10.37 22.42 15.01
N TRP A 67 -10.24 23.53 14.28
CA TRP A 67 -9.92 23.51 12.86
C TRP A 67 -8.59 22.79 12.58
N HIS A 68 -7.56 23.06 13.37
CA HIS A 68 -6.27 22.40 13.20
C HIS A 68 -6.33 20.89 13.48
N GLN A 69 -7.11 20.48 14.47
CA GLN A 69 -7.31 19.06 14.76
C GLN A 69 -8.05 18.35 13.61
N GLU A 70 -9.12 18.98 13.10
CA GLU A 70 -9.88 18.47 11.94
C GLU A 70 -9.00 18.35 10.69
N ASP A 71 -8.13 19.33 10.45
CA ASP A 71 -7.19 19.33 9.33
C ASP A 71 -6.18 18.17 9.42
N ILE A 72 -5.61 17.93 10.61
CA ILE A 72 -4.73 16.77 10.86
C ILE A 72 -5.47 15.46 10.63
N ASP A 73 -6.70 15.33 11.11
CA ASP A 73 -7.50 14.11 10.96
C ASP A 73 -7.84 13.85 9.48
N GLN A 74 -8.15 14.90 8.70
CA GLN A 74 -8.36 14.80 7.26
C GLN A 74 -7.08 14.40 6.52
N MET A 75 -5.94 15.00 6.86
CA MET A 75 -4.65 14.62 6.28
C MET A 75 -4.29 13.15 6.55
N ASN A 76 -4.54 12.67 7.77
CA ASN A 76 -4.30 11.27 8.13
C ASN A 76 -5.18 10.30 7.31
N LEU A 77 -6.45 10.65 7.09
CA LEU A 77 -7.35 9.90 6.23
C LEU A 77 -6.85 9.86 4.78
N GLU A 78 -6.48 11.01 4.23
CA GLU A 78 -6.01 11.12 2.83
C GLU A 78 -4.69 10.36 2.63
N ASN A 79 -3.75 10.47 3.57
CA ASN A 79 -2.52 9.68 3.57
C ASN A 79 -2.79 8.18 3.58
N SER A 80 -3.75 7.72 4.39
CA SER A 80 -4.12 6.30 4.43
C SER A 80 -4.70 5.80 3.11
N ARG A 81 -5.49 6.63 2.41
CA ARG A 81 -6.01 6.32 1.07
C ARG A 81 -4.90 6.24 0.03
N VAL A 82 -3.94 7.18 0.06
CA VAL A 82 -2.79 7.15 -0.86
C VAL A 82 -1.99 5.86 -0.68
N LEU A 83 -1.77 5.40 0.55
CA LEU A 83 -1.09 4.12 0.82
C LEU A 83 -1.89 2.93 0.29
N TRP A 84 -3.20 2.92 0.53
CA TRP A 84 -4.09 1.88 0.04
C TRP A 84 -4.02 1.79 -1.49
N LEU A 85 -4.11 2.93 -2.19
CA LEU A 85 -3.97 2.99 -3.64
C LEU A 85 -2.63 2.46 -4.13
N ARG A 86 -1.53 2.74 -3.43
CA ARG A 86 -0.21 2.16 -3.75
C ARG A 86 -0.19 0.64 -3.60
N PHE A 87 -0.80 0.10 -2.55
CA PHE A 87 -0.90 -1.35 -2.37
C PHE A 87 -1.79 -2.01 -3.43
N LEU A 88 -2.91 -1.39 -3.78
CA LEU A 88 -3.78 -1.87 -4.87
C LEU A 88 -3.05 -1.84 -6.21
N GLU A 89 -2.36 -0.75 -6.50
CA GLU A 89 -1.60 -0.58 -7.74
C GLU A 89 -0.46 -1.61 -7.83
N LYS A 90 0.24 -1.89 -6.72
CA LYS A 90 1.23 -2.97 -6.67
C LYS A 90 0.58 -4.32 -6.96
N ASN A 91 -0.48 -4.69 -6.22
CA ASN A 91 -1.19 -5.96 -6.43
C ASN A 91 -1.69 -6.10 -7.89
N ARG A 92 -2.16 -5.01 -8.50
CA ARG A 92 -2.60 -4.99 -9.90
C ARG A 92 -1.43 -5.32 -10.85
N ARG A 93 -0.28 -4.66 -10.67
CA ARG A 93 0.92 -4.94 -11.48
C ARG A 93 1.40 -6.36 -11.32
N ASP A 94 1.41 -6.88 -10.09
CA ASP A 94 1.81 -8.26 -9.82
C ASP A 94 0.87 -9.26 -10.53
N VAL A 95 -0.44 -8.97 -10.53
CA VAL A 95 -1.45 -9.74 -11.27
C VAL A 95 -1.23 -9.66 -12.78
N GLU A 96 -0.94 -8.48 -13.32
CA GLU A 96 -0.67 -8.25 -14.74
C GLU A 96 0.59 -9.01 -15.18
N GLU A 97 1.69 -8.91 -14.42
CA GLU A 97 2.94 -9.60 -14.69
C GLU A 97 2.75 -11.14 -14.70
N LYS A 98 2.07 -11.69 -13.67
CA LYS A 98 1.78 -13.12 -13.62
C LYS A 98 0.84 -13.55 -14.76
N THR A 99 -0.10 -12.71 -15.14
CA THR A 99 -0.99 -12.95 -16.27
C THR A 99 -0.22 -13.01 -17.58
N GLU A 100 0.73 -12.09 -17.81
CA GLU A 100 1.59 -12.09 -18.99
C GLU A 100 2.49 -13.33 -19.04
N GLN A 101 3.09 -13.72 -17.91
CA GLN A 101 3.87 -14.95 -17.79
C GLN A 101 3.05 -16.19 -18.16
N LEU A 102 1.83 -16.31 -17.62
CA LEU A 102 0.92 -17.42 -17.92
C LEU A 102 0.50 -17.46 -19.39
N LYS A 103 0.20 -16.29 -19.98
CA LYS A 103 -0.14 -16.18 -21.40
C LYS A 103 1.02 -16.62 -22.27
N ALA A 104 2.24 -16.16 -22.00
CA ALA A 104 3.44 -16.54 -22.74
C ALA A 104 3.72 -18.05 -22.69
N ILE A 105 3.62 -18.68 -21.51
CA ILE A 105 3.84 -20.12 -21.39
C ILE A 105 2.75 -20.90 -22.13
N SER A 106 1.48 -20.48 -22.02
CA SER A 106 0.37 -21.16 -22.69
C SER A 106 0.48 -21.07 -24.22
N SER A 107 0.90 -19.92 -24.77
CA SER A 107 1.04 -19.73 -26.21
C SER A 107 2.22 -20.53 -26.76
N ILE A 108 3.37 -20.53 -26.07
CA ILE A 108 4.53 -21.34 -26.46
C ILE A 108 4.19 -22.84 -26.41
N SER A 109 3.51 -23.30 -25.36
CA SER A 109 3.09 -24.71 -25.23
C SER A 109 2.19 -25.13 -26.40
N ALA A 110 1.23 -24.27 -26.78
CA ALA A 110 0.34 -24.52 -27.91
C ALA A 110 1.09 -24.61 -29.24
N LEU A 111 2.06 -23.73 -29.48
CA LEU A 111 2.87 -23.73 -30.70
C LEU A 111 3.72 -25.00 -30.82
N PHE A 112 4.39 -25.41 -29.75
CA PHE A 112 5.17 -26.66 -29.75
C PHE A 112 4.28 -27.89 -29.89
N GLY A 113 3.12 -27.92 -29.22
CA GLY A 113 2.14 -28.99 -29.38
C GLY A 113 1.70 -29.11 -30.85
N LEU A 114 1.30 -27.99 -31.46
CA LEU A 114 0.89 -27.97 -32.87
C LEU A 114 2.03 -28.37 -33.82
N CYS A 115 3.25 -27.87 -33.59
CA CYS A 115 4.41 -28.22 -34.40
C CYS A 115 4.68 -29.73 -34.35
N ALA A 116 4.63 -30.33 -33.16
CA ALA A 116 4.78 -31.78 -32.98
C ALA A 116 3.69 -32.57 -33.72
N THR A 117 2.42 -32.18 -33.60
CA THR A 117 1.30 -32.82 -34.31
C THR A 117 1.44 -32.69 -35.83
N VAL A 118 1.85 -31.52 -36.34
CA VAL A 118 2.07 -31.32 -37.78
C VAL A 118 3.22 -32.17 -38.29
N THR A 119 4.32 -32.28 -37.53
CA THR A 119 5.42 -33.17 -37.92
C THR A 119 4.99 -34.64 -37.95
N LEU A 120 4.08 -35.04 -37.05
CA LEU A 120 3.53 -36.40 -37.04
C LEU A 120 2.68 -36.69 -38.28
N THR A 121 1.84 -35.74 -38.71
CA THR A 121 0.93 -35.94 -39.85
C THR A 121 1.62 -35.81 -41.21
N GLN A 122 2.71 -35.04 -41.29
CA GLN A 122 3.47 -34.84 -42.54
C GLN A 122 4.49 -35.96 -42.83
N LEU A 123 4.82 -36.78 -41.83
CA LEU A 123 5.73 -37.91 -42.00
C LEU A 123 4.99 -39.08 -42.70
N SER A 124 5.02 -39.08 -44.03
CA SER A 124 4.62 -40.22 -44.83
C SER A 124 5.68 -41.32 -44.72
N LEU A 125 5.40 -42.33 -43.89
CA LEU A 125 6.29 -43.49 -43.67
C LEU A 125 6.26 -44.51 -44.82
N ASP A 126 5.31 -44.38 -45.75
CA ASP A 126 5.08 -45.32 -46.84
C ASP A 126 5.55 -44.70 -48.15
N LYS A 127 6.87 -44.72 -48.38
CA LYS A 127 7.45 -44.45 -49.69
C LYS A 127 7.81 -45.78 -50.33
N GLU A 128 7.06 -46.16 -51.36
CA GLU A 128 7.33 -47.35 -52.16
C GLU A 128 8.79 -47.34 -52.65
N GLY A 129 9.61 -48.28 -52.17
CA GLY A 129 10.98 -48.49 -52.62
C GLY A 129 12.13 -48.02 -51.72
N GLU A 130 11.86 -47.41 -50.55
CA GLU A 130 12.91 -47.03 -49.59
C GLU A 130 13.15 -48.11 -48.50
N PRO A 131 14.39 -48.24 -47.98
CA PRO A 131 14.70 -49.15 -46.88
C PRO A 131 13.82 -48.83 -45.67
N SER A 132 13.04 -49.82 -45.22
CA SER A 132 12.09 -49.66 -44.13
C SER A 132 12.81 -49.18 -42.87
N ALA A 133 12.36 -48.04 -42.32
CA ALA A 133 12.92 -47.53 -41.08
C ALA A 133 12.77 -48.56 -39.95
N PRO A 134 13.77 -48.68 -39.06
CA PRO A 134 13.72 -49.64 -37.97
C PRO A 134 12.50 -49.39 -37.07
N THR A 135 11.71 -50.43 -36.82
CA THR A 135 10.45 -50.36 -36.07
C THR A 135 10.61 -49.70 -34.70
N GLY A 136 11.74 -49.93 -34.01
CA GLY A 136 12.02 -49.32 -32.72
C GLY A 136 12.13 -47.79 -32.76
N LEU A 137 12.59 -47.23 -33.88
CA LEU A 137 12.81 -45.79 -34.05
C LEU A 137 11.50 -45.06 -34.36
N ILE A 138 10.61 -45.72 -35.12
CA ILE A 138 9.21 -45.28 -35.32
C ILE A 138 8.46 -45.32 -33.98
N ALA A 139 8.61 -46.39 -33.20
CA ALA A 139 7.98 -46.51 -31.89
C ALA A 139 8.47 -45.43 -30.91
N LEU A 140 9.78 -45.16 -30.89
CA LEU A 140 10.37 -44.08 -30.09
C LEU A 140 9.85 -42.70 -30.52
N TYR A 141 9.75 -42.45 -31.82
CA TYR A 141 9.18 -41.21 -32.35
C TYR A 141 7.72 -41.02 -31.93
N ALA A 142 6.88 -42.05 -32.11
CA ALA A 142 5.47 -41.99 -31.71
C ALA A 142 5.32 -41.76 -30.20
N LEU A 143 6.10 -42.46 -29.38
CA LEU A 143 6.07 -42.32 -27.92
C LEU A 143 6.51 -40.92 -27.48
N THR A 144 7.62 -40.42 -28.00
CA THR A 144 8.14 -39.09 -27.64
C THR A 144 7.21 -37.99 -28.08
N THR A 145 6.61 -38.08 -29.28
CA THR A 145 5.61 -37.11 -29.77
C THR A 145 4.33 -37.12 -28.92
N ALA A 146 3.83 -38.29 -28.52
CA ALA A 146 2.69 -38.38 -27.61
C ALA A 146 2.99 -37.77 -26.24
N LEU A 147 4.21 -37.96 -25.73
CA LEU A 147 4.67 -37.31 -24.49
C LEU A 147 4.75 -35.79 -24.63
N VAL A 148 5.24 -35.27 -25.77
CA VAL A 148 5.26 -33.83 -26.05
C VAL A 148 3.85 -33.26 -25.98
N GLU A 149 2.91 -33.85 -26.71
CA GLU A 149 1.53 -33.37 -26.75
C GLU A 149 0.87 -33.41 -25.36
N GLY A 150 1.01 -34.53 -24.64
CA GLY A 150 0.49 -34.67 -23.28
C GLY A 150 1.05 -33.63 -22.30
N LEU A 151 2.37 -33.42 -22.30
CA LEU A 151 3.03 -32.45 -21.42
C LEU A 151 2.67 -31.00 -21.78
N MET A 152 2.58 -30.67 -23.07
CA MET A 152 2.21 -29.33 -23.54
C MET A 152 0.74 -29.01 -23.24
N VAL A 153 -0.18 -29.96 -23.43
CA VAL A 153 -1.59 -29.80 -23.09
C VAL A 153 -1.77 -29.60 -21.58
N VAL A 154 -1.10 -30.40 -20.75
CA VAL A 154 -1.15 -30.24 -19.29
C VAL A 154 -0.63 -28.87 -18.86
N SER A 155 0.50 -28.42 -19.43
CA SER A 155 1.04 -27.07 -19.20
C SER A 155 0.02 -25.99 -19.58
N MET A 156 -0.50 -26.03 -20.81
CA MET A 156 -1.43 -25.04 -21.35
C MET A 156 -2.73 -24.96 -20.54
N VAL A 157 -3.36 -26.10 -20.25
CA VAL A 157 -4.61 -26.17 -19.48
C VAL A 157 -4.40 -25.65 -18.06
N THR A 158 -3.29 -26.03 -17.41
CA THR A 158 -2.98 -25.54 -16.06
C THR A 158 -2.80 -24.03 -16.06
N CYS A 159 -2.08 -23.47 -17.05
CA CYS A 159 -1.93 -22.02 -17.19
C CYS A 159 -3.28 -21.31 -17.43
N ALA A 160 -4.17 -21.88 -18.25
CA ALA A 160 -5.50 -21.34 -18.51
C ALA A 160 -6.39 -21.35 -17.25
N LEU A 161 -6.36 -22.44 -16.47
CA LEU A 161 -7.08 -22.52 -15.21
C LEU A 161 -6.54 -21.54 -14.17
N LEU A 162 -5.22 -21.40 -14.06
CA LEU A 162 -4.58 -20.41 -13.20
C LEU A 162 -4.99 -18.99 -13.58
N LEU A 163 -4.99 -18.67 -14.87
CA LEU A 163 -5.45 -17.38 -15.38
C LEU A 163 -6.92 -17.12 -14.99
N GLY A 164 -7.80 -18.11 -15.14
CA GLY A 164 -9.19 -18.02 -14.72
C GLY A 164 -9.35 -17.76 -13.22
N ILE A 165 -8.54 -18.42 -12.38
CA ILE A 165 -8.53 -18.21 -10.93
C ILE A 165 -8.07 -16.78 -10.58
N ILE A 166 -6.98 -16.31 -11.21
CA ILE A 166 -6.45 -14.96 -10.99
C ILE A 166 -7.46 -13.88 -11.38
N LEU A 167 -8.13 -14.01 -12.53
CA LEU A 167 -9.13 -13.04 -12.96
C LEU A 167 -10.35 -13.02 -12.03
N LYS A 168 -10.74 -14.18 -11.48
CA LYS A 168 -11.84 -14.27 -10.51
C LYS A 168 -11.47 -13.64 -9.17
N ILE A 169 -10.29 -13.93 -8.65
CA ILE A 169 -9.83 -13.45 -7.34
C ILE A 169 -9.34 -11.98 -7.39
N GLY A 170 -8.89 -11.52 -8.56
CA GLY A 170 -8.53 -10.13 -8.84
C GLY A 170 -9.64 -9.16 -8.44
N LYS A 171 -10.89 -9.52 -8.72
CA LYS A 171 -12.09 -8.72 -8.37
C LYS A 171 -12.33 -8.63 -6.86
N THR A 172 -11.86 -9.61 -6.08
CA THR A 172 -12.06 -9.63 -4.62
C THR A 172 -11.00 -8.84 -3.84
N PHE A 173 -9.88 -8.45 -4.44
CA PHE A 173 -8.87 -7.61 -3.77
C PHE A 173 -9.26 -6.13 -3.69
N VAL A 174 -10.29 -5.71 -4.44
CA VAL A 174 -10.83 -4.35 -4.42
C VAL A 174 -12.17 -4.38 -3.70
N SER A 175 -12.14 -4.67 -2.40
CA SER A 175 -13.35 -4.62 -1.56
C SER A 175 -13.34 -3.37 -0.70
N GLU A 176 -14.40 -2.58 -0.78
CA GLU A 176 -14.60 -1.38 0.07
C GLU A 176 -14.49 -1.70 1.57
N ARG A 177 -14.89 -2.90 1.97
CA ARG A 177 -14.80 -3.34 3.37
C ARG A 177 -13.34 -3.52 3.82
N GLU A 178 -12.48 -4.04 2.96
CA GLU A 178 -11.05 -4.20 3.26
C GLU A 178 -10.33 -2.86 3.30
N GLU A 179 -10.72 -1.94 2.42
CA GLU A 179 -10.26 -0.56 2.45
C GLU A 179 -10.62 0.11 3.78
N GLN A 180 -11.87 -0.02 4.24
CA GLN A 180 -12.31 0.52 5.54
C GLN A 180 -11.53 -0.08 6.71
N ASP A 181 -11.35 -1.41 6.74
CA ASP A 181 -10.58 -2.09 7.79
C ASP A 181 -9.10 -1.63 7.79
N PHE A 182 -8.52 -1.44 6.61
CA PHE A 182 -7.15 -0.93 6.44
C PHE A 182 -7.04 0.54 6.90
N MET A 183 -7.96 1.41 6.47
CA MET A 183 -8.01 2.81 6.90
C MET A 183 -8.14 2.92 8.43
N ALA A 184 -9.02 2.11 9.04
CA ALA A 184 -9.16 2.07 10.50
C ALA A 184 -7.87 1.62 11.21
N ALA A 185 -7.14 0.66 10.63
CA ALA A 185 -5.85 0.23 11.15
C ALA A 185 -4.78 1.32 11.02
N CYS A 186 -4.74 2.06 9.91
CA CYS A 186 -3.84 3.19 9.70
C CYS A 186 -4.12 4.33 10.69
N LEU A 187 -5.38 4.70 10.91
CA LEU A 187 -5.73 5.72 11.90
C LEU A 187 -5.32 5.31 13.31
N ARG A 188 -5.58 4.04 13.67
CA ARG A 188 -5.14 3.48 14.96
C ARG A 188 -3.61 3.49 15.07
N PHE A 189 -2.90 3.22 13.98
CA PHE A 189 -1.45 3.30 13.93
C PHE A 189 -0.96 4.74 14.16
N CYS A 190 -1.51 5.74 13.48
CA CYS A 190 -1.16 7.15 13.70
C CYS A 190 -1.36 7.58 15.16
N ALA A 191 -2.45 7.13 15.80
CA ALA A 191 -2.76 7.46 17.19
C ALA A 191 -1.80 6.78 18.20
N LEU A 192 -1.23 5.63 17.86
CA LEU A 192 -0.39 4.82 18.75
C LEU A 192 1.08 4.77 18.33
N TYR A 193 1.45 5.53 17.29
CA TYR A 193 2.75 5.40 16.62
C TYR A 193 3.91 5.61 17.59
N GLN A 194 4.81 4.63 17.64
CA GLN A 194 6.10 4.76 18.29
C GLN A 194 7.22 4.69 17.25
N ARG A 195 8.32 5.40 17.53
CA ARG A 195 9.47 5.44 16.63
C ARG A 195 10.03 4.02 16.46
N GLY A 196 9.98 3.52 15.23
CA GLY A 196 10.42 2.16 14.87
C GLY A 196 9.28 1.19 14.55
N ASP A 197 8.03 1.57 14.81
CA ASP A 197 6.88 0.78 14.40
C ASP A 197 6.71 0.80 12.88
N ARG A 198 6.27 -0.33 12.32
CA ARG A 198 6.02 -0.48 10.89
C ARG A 198 4.56 -0.19 10.57
N PRO A 199 4.28 0.42 9.41
CA PRO A 199 2.92 0.70 9.02
C PRO A 199 2.12 -0.61 8.83
N PRO A 200 0.81 -0.57 9.08
CA PRO A 200 -0.04 -1.74 8.86
C PRO A 200 0.00 -2.15 7.38
N GLN A 201 -0.10 -3.46 7.15
CA GLN A 201 -0.19 -4.04 5.81
C GLN A 201 -1.58 -4.62 5.57
N PRO A 202 -2.06 -4.65 4.31
CA PRO A 202 -3.31 -5.33 3.96
C PRO A 202 -3.26 -6.80 4.35
N ARG A 203 -4.36 -7.34 4.91
CA ARG A 203 -4.41 -8.75 5.36
C ARG A 203 -4.36 -9.75 4.20
N LYS A 204 -4.80 -9.34 3.01
CA LYS A 204 -4.79 -10.16 1.79
C LYS A 204 -3.89 -9.49 0.77
N SER A 205 -2.73 -10.08 0.52
CA SER A 205 -1.88 -9.71 -0.61
C SER A 205 -2.01 -10.77 -1.70
N PHE A 206 -1.87 -10.34 -2.96
CA PHE A 206 -1.83 -11.25 -4.09
C PHE A 206 -0.67 -12.24 -3.97
N GLU A 207 0.50 -11.75 -3.54
CA GLU A 207 1.69 -12.58 -3.30
C GLU A 207 1.42 -13.76 -2.34
N ALA A 208 0.76 -13.51 -1.21
CA ALA A 208 0.43 -14.56 -0.24
C ALA A 208 -0.56 -15.58 -0.80
N PHE A 209 -1.57 -15.12 -1.55
CA PHE A 209 -2.52 -16.00 -2.24
C PHE A 209 -1.82 -16.86 -3.30
N TRP A 210 -0.99 -16.24 -4.12
CA TRP A 210 -0.24 -16.89 -5.19
C TRP A 210 0.69 -17.97 -4.62
N ALA A 211 1.49 -17.63 -3.61
CA ALA A 211 2.39 -18.56 -2.93
C ALA A 211 1.65 -19.76 -2.34
N ALA A 212 0.48 -19.54 -1.72
CA ALA A 212 -0.26 -20.60 -1.05
C ALA A 212 -1.02 -21.54 -1.99
N ARG A 213 -1.47 -21.07 -3.17
CA ARG A 213 -2.42 -21.81 -4.01
C ARG A 213 -1.97 -22.01 -5.45
N CYS A 214 -1.24 -21.07 -6.02
CA CYS A 214 -0.95 -21.04 -7.44
C CYS A 214 0.49 -21.46 -7.75
N GLU A 215 1.44 -21.13 -6.89
CA GLU A 215 2.87 -21.31 -7.13
C GLU A 215 3.23 -22.77 -7.46
N GLY A 216 2.69 -23.74 -6.71
CA GLY A 216 2.94 -25.16 -6.95
C GLY A 216 2.42 -25.64 -8.31
N SER A 217 1.19 -25.27 -8.66
CA SER A 217 0.58 -25.62 -9.96
C SER A 217 1.27 -24.92 -11.12
N TRP A 218 1.71 -23.67 -10.93
CA TRP A 218 2.45 -22.91 -11.92
C TRP A 218 3.82 -23.53 -12.19
N GLN A 219 4.55 -23.93 -11.15
CA GLN A 219 5.83 -24.63 -11.28
C GLN A 219 5.67 -25.98 -11.98
N LEU A 220 4.61 -26.73 -11.67
CA LEU A 220 4.31 -27.98 -12.38
C LEU A 220 4.05 -27.72 -13.87
N ALA A 221 3.24 -26.71 -14.20
CA ALA A 221 2.96 -26.34 -15.60
C ALA A 221 4.25 -25.96 -16.33
N PHE A 222 5.09 -25.13 -15.70
CA PHE A 222 6.39 -24.74 -16.23
C PHE A 222 7.30 -25.95 -16.45
N GLN A 223 7.40 -26.86 -15.48
CA GLN A 223 8.19 -28.09 -15.59
C GLN A 223 7.67 -29.00 -16.73
N CYS A 224 6.36 -29.18 -16.84
CA CYS A 224 5.75 -29.92 -17.95
C CYS A 224 6.09 -29.27 -19.30
N CYS A 225 6.01 -27.95 -19.40
CA CYS A 225 6.43 -27.22 -20.61
C CYS A 225 7.91 -27.49 -20.94
N CYS A 226 8.81 -27.38 -19.96
CA CYS A 226 10.24 -27.57 -20.17
C CYS A 226 10.58 -29.01 -20.56
N LEU A 227 9.98 -30.00 -19.89
CA LEU A 227 10.11 -31.42 -20.24
C LEU A 227 9.53 -31.72 -21.62
N GLY A 228 8.41 -31.07 -21.98
CA GLY A 228 7.81 -31.16 -23.30
C GLY A 228 8.75 -30.66 -24.40
N VAL A 229 9.43 -29.52 -24.19
CA VAL A 229 10.44 -29.01 -25.14
C VAL A 229 11.59 -30.00 -25.28
N THR A 230 12.06 -30.59 -24.18
CA THR A 230 13.12 -31.61 -24.24
C THR A 230 12.68 -32.86 -24.99
N ALA A 231 11.46 -33.35 -24.74
CA ALA A 231 10.89 -34.48 -25.47
C ALA A 231 10.73 -34.17 -26.97
N PHE A 232 10.41 -32.93 -27.34
CA PHE A 232 10.31 -32.48 -28.73
C PHE A 232 11.65 -32.46 -29.43
N LEU A 233 12.71 -31.99 -28.77
CA LEU A 233 14.05 -32.05 -29.34
C LEU A 233 14.52 -33.50 -29.53
N ILE A 234 14.19 -34.40 -28.60
CA ILE A 234 14.49 -35.84 -28.74
C ILE A 234 13.69 -36.45 -29.91
N SER A 235 12.41 -36.08 -30.07
CA SER A 235 11.60 -36.57 -31.18
C SER A 235 12.13 -36.08 -32.53
N MET A 236 12.68 -34.86 -32.60
CA MET A 236 13.37 -34.35 -33.79
C MET A 236 14.58 -35.20 -34.18
N ILE A 237 15.36 -35.71 -33.22
CA ILE A 237 16.44 -36.66 -33.53
C ILE A 237 15.85 -37.88 -34.23
N ALA A 238 14.81 -38.52 -33.66
CA ALA A 238 14.19 -39.68 -34.27
C ALA A 238 13.66 -39.40 -35.69
N VAL A 239 13.01 -38.25 -35.90
CA VAL A 239 12.54 -37.80 -37.22
C VAL A 239 13.67 -37.63 -38.21
N GLY A 240 14.74 -36.92 -37.85
CA GLY A 240 15.88 -36.72 -38.74
C GLY A 240 16.52 -38.04 -39.15
N TRP A 241 16.57 -39.00 -38.23
CA TRP A 241 17.04 -40.35 -38.52
C TRP A 241 16.13 -41.12 -39.49
N ILE A 242 14.81 -40.91 -39.45
CA ILE A 242 13.85 -41.52 -40.38
C ILE A 242 13.87 -40.83 -41.76
N VAL A 243 13.96 -39.50 -41.79
CA VAL A 243 13.88 -38.72 -43.04
C VAL A 243 15.17 -38.79 -43.86
N PHE A 244 16.33 -38.83 -43.21
CA PHE A 244 17.63 -38.80 -43.88
C PHE A 244 18.30 -40.17 -44.04
N ILE A 245 17.52 -41.28 -43.99
CA ILE A 245 18.04 -42.63 -44.25
C ILE A 245 18.90 -42.74 -45.52
N PRO A 246 18.54 -42.13 -46.68
CA PRO A 246 19.38 -42.24 -47.88
C PRO A 246 20.68 -41.41 -47.84
N HIS A 247 20.85 -40.52 -46.86
CA HIS A 247 21.97 -39.58 -46.80
C HIS A 247 22.65 -39.60 -45.43
N GLU A 248 23.59 -40.54 -45.23
CA GLU A 248 24.30 -40.77 -43.96
C GLU A 248 24.94 -39.50 -43.38
N ILE A 249 25.61 -38.68 -44.22
CA ILE A 249 26.29 -37.46 -43.76
C ILE A 249 25.28 -36.43 -43.22
N THR A 250 24.15 -36.26 -43.92
CA THR A 250 23.08 -35.34 -43.49
C THR A 250 22.42 -35.82 -42.21
N GLN A 251 22.21 -37.13 -42.09
CA GLN A 251 21.64 -37.77 -40.89
C GLN A 251 22.50 -37.54 -39.65
N VAL A 252 23.81 -37.83 -39.75
CA VAL A 252 24.76 -37.66 -38.63
C VAL A 252 24.91 -36.18 -38.27
N SER A 253 25.07 -35.30 -39.26
CA SER A 253 25.22 -33.85 -38.99
C SER A 253 23.97 -33.24 -38.36
N PHE A 254 22.77 -33.63 -38.81
CA PHE A 254 21.51 -33.22 -38.20
C PHE A 254 21.39 -33.73 -36.75
N GLY A 255 21.71 -35.00 -36.49
CA GLY A 255 21.71 -35.58 -35.15
C GLY A 255 22.64 -34.84 -34.19
N ILE A 256 23.86 -34.49 -34.63
CA ILE A 256 24.82 -33.69 -33.85
C ILE A 256 24.26 -32.30 -33.56
N ALA A 257 23.70 -31.62 -34.56
CA ALA A 257 23.13 -30.28 -34.40
C ALA A 257 22.00 -30.27 -33.35
N VAL A 258 21.07 -31.24 -33.42
CA VAL A 258 19.98 -31.36 -32.43
C VAL A 258 20.50 -31.78 -31.06
N ALA A 259 21.50 -32.67 -30.98
CA ALA A 259 22.12 -33.04 -29.71
C ALA A 259 22.78 -31.83 -29.02
N LEU A 260 23.46 -30.96 -29.76
CA LEU A 260 23.99 -29.71 -29.24
C LEU A 260 22.88 -28.78 -28.72
N ALA A 261 21.75 -28.70 -29.43
CA ALA A 261 20.59 -27.94 -28.98
C ALA A 261 20.01 -28.50 -27.67
N VAL A 262 19.92 -29.83 -27.52
CA VAL A 262 19.49 -30.49 -26.27
C VAL A 262 20.45 -30.19 -25.12
N CYS A 263 21.76 -30.25 -25.36
CA CYS A 263 22.77 -29.94 -24.36
C CYS A 263 22.67 -28.48 -23.90
N LEU A 264 22.55 -27.53 -24.83
CA LEU A 264 22.37 -26.11 -24.54
C LEU A 264 21.07 -25.86 -23.76
N TRP A 265 19.95 -26.46 -24.20
CA TRP A 265 18.68 -26.36 -23.48
C TRP A 265 18.78 -26.91 -22.07
N SER A 266 19.39 -28.08 -21.90
CA SER A 266 19.58 -28.71 -20.59
C SER A 266 20.47 -27.88 -19.66
N TYR A 267 21.52 -27.26 -20.21
CA TYR A 267 22.37 -26.33 -19.47
C TYR A 267 21.58 -25.11 -18.98
N VAL A 268 20.77 -24.51 -19.85
CA VAL A 268 19.88 -23.39 -19.48
C VAL A 268 18.92 -23.85 -18.38
N GLN A 269 18.24 -24.97 -18.56
CA GLN A 269 17.32 -25.52 -17.54
C GLN A 269 17.99 -25.77 -16.20
N TRP A 270 19.22 -26.29 -16.20
CA TRP A 270 19.97 -26.53 -14.98
C TRP A 270 20.38 -25.23 -14.28
N ALA A 271 20.89 -24.25 -15.04
CA ALA A 271 21.30 -22.95 -14.51
C ALA A 271 20.12 -22.21 -13.88
N TRP A 272 18.99 -22.14 -14.56
CA TRP A 272 17.77 -21.54 -14.02
C TRP A 272 17.17 -22.39 -12.89
N GLY A 273 17.18 -23.71 -12.98
CA GLY A 273 16.69 -24.60 -11.93
C GLY A 273 17.46 -24.51 -10.61
N ALA A 274 18.75 -24.13 -10.65
CA ALA A 274 19.53 -23.82 -9.46
C ALA A 274 19.07 -22.51 -8.77
N TYR A 275 18.72 -21.49 -9.58
CA TYR A 275 18.15 -20.25 -9.07
C TYR A 275 16.81 -20.48 -8.35
N TRP A 276 15.91 -21.27 -8.96
CA TRP A 276 14.61 -21.63 -8.37
C TRP A 276 14.73 -22.33 -7.02
N ARG A 277 15.70 -23.24 -6.87
CA ARG A 277 15.96 -23.95 -5.61
C ARG A 277 16.45 -23.01 -4.51
N SER A 278 17.31 -22.05 -4.88
CA SER A 278 17.84 -21.05 -3.95
C SER A 278 16.75 -20.09 -3.44
N SER A 279 15.86 -19.64 -4.33
CA SER A 279 14.75 -18.74 -3.97
C SER A 279 13.71 -19.40 -3.06
N ARG A 280 13.43 -20.70 -3.25
CA ARG A 280 12.55 -21.46 -2.33
C ARG A 280 13.11 -21.51 -0.91
N GLN A 281 14.41 -21.79 -0.76
CA GLN A 281 15.05 -21.86 0.56
C GLN A 281 15.06 -20.49 1.26
N ALA A 282 15.27 -19.41 0.52
CA ALA A 282 15.19 -18.06 1.07
C ALA A 282 13.75 -17.71 1.54
N SER A 283 12.74 -18.09 0.76
CA SER A 283 11.32 -17.86 1.09
C SER A 283 10.86 -18.68 2.30
N GLU A 284 11.24 -19.97 2.39
CA GLU A 284 10.93 -20.80 3.56
C GLU A 284 11.58 -20.25 4.83
N ASN A 285 12.85 -19.84 4.77
CA ASN A 285 13.55 -19.25 5.91
C ASN A 285 12.98 -17.88 6.32
N GLY A 286 12.55 -17.05 5.36
CA GLY A 286 11.92 -15.75 5.62
C GLY A 286 10.46 -15.85 6.11
N GLY A 287 9.68 -16.80 5.60
CA GLY A 287 8.28 -17.04 5.97
C GLY A 287 8.12 -17.54 7.41
N VAL A 288 9.08 -18.30 7.93
CA VAL A 288 9.13 -18.71 9.35
C VAL A 288 9.32 -17.50 10.27
N GLN A 289 10.09 -16.48 9.84
CA GLN A 289 10.25 -15.24 10.60
C GLN A 289 8.99 -14.36 10.56
N TYR A 290 8.32 -14.25 9.40
CA TYR A 290 7.11 -13.43 9.25
C TYR A 290 5.88 -14.00 9.99
N SER A 291 5.71 -15.33 9.98
CA SER A 291 4.60 -15.97 10.73
C SER A 291 4.77 -15.85 12.24
N ARG A 292 6.02 -15.92 12.76
CA ARG A 292 6.29 -15.69 14.18
C ARG A 292 5.99 -14.24 14.58
N SER A 293 6.41 -13.25 13.79
CA SER A 293 6.19 -11.84 14.11
C SER A 293 4.71 -11.42 13.97
N ALA A 294 3.97 -11.91 12.97
CA ALA A 294 2.54 -11.65 12.83
C ALA A 294 1.70 -12.26 13.97
N SER A 295 2.05 -13.46 14.45
CA SER A 295 1.37 -14.10 15.58
C SER A 295 1.65 -13.39 16.91
N LEU A 296 2.87 -12.87 17.10
CA LEU A 296 3.27 -12.09 18.27
C LEU A 296 2.62 -10.70 18.26
N SER A 297 2.58 -10.03 17.11
CA SER A 297 1.96 -8.70 16.98
C SER A 297 0.44 -8.77 17.12
N SER A 298 -0.21 -9.82 16.58
CA SER A 298 -1.65 -10.06 16.78
C SER A 298 -1.98 -10.38 18.25
N ARG A 299 -1.14 -11.15 18.95
CA ARG A 299 -1.30 -11.41 20.40
C ARG A 299 -1.02 -10.17 21.24
N ALA A 300 -0.04 -9.35 20.87
CA ALA A 300 0.27 -8.10 21.57
C ALA A 300 -0.85 -7.07 21.41
N LEU A 301 -1.45 -6.93 20.22
CA LEU A 301 -2.61 -6.07 19.97
C LEU A 301 -3.87 -6.55 20.70
N PHE A 302 -4.08 -7.87 20.82
CA PHE A 302 -5.21 -8.46 21.56
C PHE A 302 -5.03 -8.33 23.08
N LEU A 303 -3.81 -8.49 23.59
CA LEU A 303 -3.49 -8.28 25.01
C LEU A 303 -3.52 -6.78 25.38
N ALA A 304 -3.13 -5.90 24.46
CA ALA A 304 -3.24 -4.45 24.64
C ALA A 304 -4.71 -3.96 24.60
N SER A 305 -5.61 -4.64 23.88
CA SER A 305 -7.06 -4.31 23.93
C SER A 305 -7.75 -4.84 25.19
N SER A 306 -7.13 -5.77 25.93
CA SER A 306 -7.69 -6.33 27.18
C SER A 306 -7.23 -5.58 28.43
N ARG A 307 -6.18 -4.76 28.34
CA ARG A 307 -5.76 -3.83 29.40
C ARG A 307 -5.76 -2.39 28.91
N ARG A 308 -6.88 -1.69 29.09
CA ARG A 308 -6.97 -0.29 29.55
C ARG A 308 -8.37 0.27 29.26
N SER A 309 -9.22 0.21 30.28
CA SER A 309 -9.96 1.41 30.67
C SER A 309 -8.92 2.43 31.15
N LEU A 310 -8.72 3.53 30.42
CA LEU A 310 -7.99 4.68 30.95
C LEU A 310 -8.86 5.94 30.88
N PRO A 311 -8.70 6.83 31.87
CA PRO A 311 -9.43 8.07 31.96
C PRO A 311 -8.84 9.13 31.01
N ALA A 312 -9.66 10.14 30.75
CA ALA A 312 -9.25 11.39 30.11
C ALA A 312 -8.04 11.99 30.84
N ALA A 313 -6.91 12.10 30.15
CA ALA A 313 -5.73 12.80 30.62
C ALA A 313 -5.36 13.90 29.62
N SER A 314 -5.83 15.10 29.94
CA SER A 314 -5.31 16.38 29.52
C SER A 314 -3.85 16.54 29.95
N ALA A 315 -2.94 16.78 29.01
CA ALA A 315 -1.72 17.58 29.19
C ALA A 315 -0.92 17.64 27.88
N GLN A 316 -1.17 18.67 27.06
CA GLN A 316 -0.21 19.12 26.06
C GLN A 316 0.69 20.21 26.70
N PRO A 317 2.02 20.17 26.52
CA PRO A 317 2.89 21.27 26.90
C PRO A 317 2.73 22.44 25.91
N PRO A 318 2.79 23.70 26.36
CA PRO A 318 2.74 24.86 25.50
C PRO A 318 4.14 25.13 24.92
N GLY A 319 4.24 25.33 23.60
CA GLY A 319 5.43 25.92 22.98
C GLY A 319 6.41 24.92 22.37
N GLY A 320 5.97 24.23 21.32
CA GLY A 320 6.85 23.52 20.41
C GLY A 320 6.05 23.09 19.19
N PHE A 321 6.16 23.82 18.08
CA PHE A 321 5.68 23.38 16.78
C PHE A 321 6.44 22.12 16.39
N ALA A 322 5.94 20.97 16.80
CA ALA A 322 6.37 19.68 16.28
C ALA A 322 5.92 19.62 14.82
N GLY A 323 6.90 19.54 13.91
CA GLY A 323 6.66 19.28 12.50
C GLY A 323 5.78 18.04 12.32
N LEU A 324 5.01 18.08 11.23
CA LEU A 324 4.01 17.12 10.75
C LEU A 324 4.14 15.71 11.36
N PRO A 325 3.04 15.16 11.93
CA PRO A 325 3.05 13.82 12.47
C PRO A 325 3.14 12.84 11.30
N PHE A 326 4.34 12.28 11.08
CA PHE A 326 4.60 11.20 10.14
C PHE A 326 4.37 11.54 8.66
N ASP A 327 5.46 11.84 7.96
CA ASP A 327 5.45 11.99 6.50
C ASP A 327 5.63 10.62 5.82
N TRP A 328 4.54 10.13 5.20
CA TRP A 328 4.50 8.88 4.45
C TRP A 328 5.34 8.90 3.16
N HIS A 329 5.81 10.07 2.74
CA HIS A 329 6.65 10.24 1.56
C HIS A 329 8.15 10.08 1.83
N THR A 330 8.58 10.17 3.10
CA THR A 330 10.00 10.14 3.50
C THR A 330 10.46 8.81 4.09
N ALA A 331 9.63 7.75 4.09
CA ALA A 331 10.13 6.41 4.39
C ALA A 331 11.21 6.04 3.34
N PRO A 332 12.50 6.03 3.73
CA PRO A 332 13.57 5.82 2.78
C PRO A 332 13.53 4.37 2.28
N HIS A 333 14.09 4.18 1.10
CA HIS A 333 14.23 2.96 0.29
C HIS A 333 14.90 1.73 0.97
N HIS A 334 14.68 1.52 2.27
CA HIS A 334 15.31 0.49 3.10
C HIS A 334 14.30 -0.39 3.86
N LEU A 335 13.06 -0.45 3.42
CA LEU A 335 12.27 -1.66 3.70
C LEU A 335 12.80 -2.75 2.75
N PRO A 336 13.40 -3.85 3.25
CA PRO A 336 13.55 -5.03 2.41
C PRO A 336 12.14 -5.45 2.02
N ILE A 337 11.87 -5.28 0.72
CA ILE A 337 10.68 -5.73 0.00
C ILE A 337 10.64 -7.25 0.04
#